data_AF-A0A927X3L0-F1
#
_entry.id   AF-A0A927X3L0-F1
#
_cell.length_a   1.000
_cell.length_b   1.000
_cell.length_c   1.000
_cell.angle_alpha   90.00
_cell.angle_beta   90.00
_cell.angle_gamma   90.00
#
_symmetry.space_group_name_H-M   'P 1'
#
loop_
_entity.id
_entity.type
_entity.pdbx_description
1 polymer ?
#
loop_
_entity_poly.entity_id
_entity_poly.type
_entity_poly.pdbx_seq_one_letter_code
_entity_poly.pdbx_strand_id
1 'polypeptide(L)'
;MRKNNIKKIIKDSFKNETPDFLMNIKSSCQNIPQIESNDTDLEIKTKFNYKIIFRRVAFCAVCFIMFVLGILIGNIDTKSLIAKKNASVYFDVNPSIEIQIDENNNVINSVALNEDAKVILDNISLVGVNLNTAVYSIVGSMYANGYLNSETNSILVSVDGIEGNNLLTDITNQINSLFKENDKMDCSVIAQNITKDEILETLSSEYNVSIGKMHLVKKLLLKCDYLNKDNFEELVEMSIHDLDLLYKSIPNNEENNDIEKDELVTGKPSAYIEKDTAYDYLANMLDIDINDVDCYNVTIVYRNEIKHEYKMVYVVAIQFKNQEIQNYVIDCATGELLSEDVVDKWKDKLDKENQNEDKDNHRKDDINHNNKK
;
A
#
# COMPACT_ATOMS: atom_id res chain seq x y z
N MET A 1 -59.51 -5.19 66.41
CA MET A 1 -59.02 -6.33 67.22
C MET A 1 -57.76 -7.05 66.67
N ARG A 2 -56.83 -6.40 65.94
CA ARG A 2 -55.56 -7.04 65.48
C ARG A 2 -54.25 -6.43 66.00
N LYS A 3 -54.24 -5.22 66.58
CA LYS A 3 -53.00 -4.58 67.09
C LYS A 3 -52.56 -5.03 68.50
N ASN A 4 -53.50 -5.50 69.35
CA ASN A 4 -53.18 -5.88 70.74
C ASN A 4 -52.63 -7.30 70.88
N ASN A 5 -52.88 -8.20 69.91
CA ASN A 5 -52.34 -9.56 69.94
C ASN A 5 -50.87 -9.61 69.48
N ILE A 6 -50.45 -8.73 68.56
CA ILE A 6 -49.06 -8.65 68.08
C ILE A 6 -48.12 -8.13 69.18
N LYS A 7 -48.57 -7.13 69.97
CA LYS A 7 -47.80 -6.59 71.10
C LYS A 7 -47.58 -7.61 72.22
N LYS A 8 -48.48 -8.58 72.39
CA LYS A 8 -48.35 -9.64 73.39
C LYS A 8 -47.34 -10.71 72.94
N ILE A 9 -47.39 -11.11 71.67
CA ILE A 9 -46.47 -12.09 71.09
C ILE A 9 -45.02 -11.57 71.06
N ILE A 10 -44.78 -10.29 70.75
CA ILE A 10 -43.44 -9.68 70.77
C ILE A 10 -42.88 -9.57 72.22
N LYS A 11 -43.75 -9.34 73.22
CA LYS A 11 -43.32 -9.22 74.62
C LYS A 11 -42.99 -10.57 75.25
N ASP A 12 -43.65 -11.65 74.80
CA ASP A 12 -43.41 -13.00 75.30
C ASP A 12 -42.21 -13.68 74.59
N SER A 13 -41.84 -13.25 73.37
CA SER A 13 -40.68 -13.80 72.63
C SER A 13 -39.32 -13.17 73.00
N PHE A 14 -39.30 -12.00 73.65
CA PHE A 14 -38.05 -11.41 74.18
C PHE A 14 -37.66 -11.90 75.59
N LYS A 15 -38.55 -12.59 76.31
CA LYS A 15 -38.33 -12.99 77.70
C LYS A 15 -37.69 -14.38 77.89
N ASN A 16 -37.59 -15.19 76.82
CA ASN A 16 -37.25 -16.60 76.93
C ASN A 16 -36.01 -17.06 76.14
N GLU A 17 -35.19 -16.18 75.57
CA GLU A 17 -34.01 -16.59 74.77
C GLU A 17 -32.70 -15.86 75.10
N THR A 18 -32.45 -15.54 76.38
CA THR A 18 -31.09 -15.24 76.86
C THR A 18 -30.79 -15.98 78.16
N PRO A 19 -30.02 -17.09 78.12
CA PRO A 19 -29.53 -17.76 79.31
C PRO A 19 -28.47 -16.91 80.03
N ASP A 20 -28.71 -16.67 81.31
CA ASP A 20 -27.91 -15.81 82.19
C ASP A 20 -26.65 -16.56 82.70
N PHE A 21 -25.54 -16.41 81.97
CA PHE A 21 -24.23 -17.02 82.29
C PHE A 21 -23.48 -16.32 83.45
N LEU A 22 -24.10 -15.33 84.10
CA LEU A 22 -23.47 -14.50 85.13
C LEU A 22 -23.29 -15.24 86.48
N MET A 23 -24.00 -16.37 86.67
CA MET A 23 -23.88 -17.20 87.88
C MET A 23 -22.68 -18.17 87.86
N ASN A 24 -22.20 -18.57 86.68
CA ASN A 24 -21.08 -19.53 86.56
C ASN A 24 -19.69 -18.89 86.63
N ILE A 25 -19.58 -17.57 86.41
CA ILE A 25 -18.30 -16.85 86.53
C ILE A 25 -18.05 -16.40 87.98
N LYS A 26 -19.12 -16.19 88.77
CA LYS A 26 -19.04 -15.72 90.15
C LYS A 26 -18.60 -16.80 91.15
N SER A 27 -18.79 -18.08 90.82
CA SER A 27 -18.45 -19.23 91.68
C SER A 27 -17.01 -19.73 91.51
N SER A 28 -16.32 -19.38 90.42
CA SER A 28 -14.93 -19.83 90.17
C SER A 28 -13.84 -18.91 90.74
N CYS A 29 -14.20 -17.82 91.43
CA CYS A 29 -13.24 -16.86 92.01
C CYS A 29 -13.07 -16.98 93.55
N GLN A 30 -13.54 -18.05 94.18
CA GLN A 30 -13.52 -18.21 95.65
C GLN A 30 -12.46 -19.16 96.22
N ASN A 31 -11.46 -19.55 95.43
CA ASN A 31 -10.28 -20.29 95.93
C ASN A 31 -8.97 -19.65 95.45
N ILE A 32 -8.68 -18.44 95.95
CA ILE A 32 -7.36 -17.83 95.87
C ILE A 32 -6.84 -17.72 97.32
N PRO A 33 -5.77 -18.43 97.71
CA PRO A 33 -5.03 -18.09 98.93
C PRO A 33 -4.28 -16.77 98.73
N GLN A 34 -4.41 -15.84 99.67
CA GLN A 34 -3.62 -14.60 99.73
C GLN A 34 -2.25 -14.87 100.37
N ILE A 35 -1.17 -14.37 99.76
CA ILE A 35 0.10 -14.09 100.48
C ILE A 35 0.66 -12.76 99.96
N GLU A 36 1.00 -11.90 100.92
CA GLU A 36 1.59 -10.56 100.82
C GLU A 36 3.01 -10.53 100.24
N SER A 37 3.39 -9.33 99.83
CA SER A 37 4.63 -8.88 99.20
C SER A 37 5.93 -9.27 99.91
N ASN A 38 6.96 -9.65 99.13
CA ASN A 38 8.37 -9.43 99.43
C ASN A 38 9.14 -9.17 98.13
N ASP A 39 9.97 -8.12 98.15
CA ASP A 39 10.88 -7.69 97.07
C ASP A 39 11.80 -8.80 96.56
N THR A 40 12.01 -8.88 95.25
CA THR A 40 13.33 -9.04 94.59
C THR A 40 13.20 -9.06 93.07
N ASP A 41 14.07 -8.29 92.41
CA ASP A 41 14.13 -8.01 90.97
C ASP A 41 14.21 -9.26 90.07
N LEU A 42 13.42 -9.27 89.00
CA LEU A 42 13.67 -10.08 87.80
C LEU A 42 13.36 -9.25 86.54
N GLU A 43 14.42 -8.73 85.91
CA GLU A 43 14.38 -8.20 84.54
C GLU A 43 13.90 -9.30 83.57
N ILE A 44 12.77 -9.08 82.89
CA ILE A 44 12.43 -9.83 81.66
C ILE A 44 12.52 -8.87 80.48
N LYS A 45 13.67 -8.85 79.81
CA LYS A 45 13.84 -8.27 78.47
C LYS A 45 13.12 -9.14 77.44
N THR A 46 11.92 -8.75 77.01
CA THR A 46 11.32 -9.30 75.78
C THR A 46 11.67 -8.40 74.59
N LYS A 47 12.74 -8.75 73.87
CA LYS A 47 13.05 -8.14 72.56
C LYS A 47 12.10 -8.70 71.50
N PHE A 48 10.94 -8.08 71.30
CA PHE A 48 10.08 -8.37 70.15
C PHE A 48 10.67 -7.79 68.86
N ASN A 49 11.01 -8.65 67.90
CA ASN A 49 11.68 -8.25 66.66
C ASN A 49 10.68 -7.76 65.59
N TYR A 50 10.26 -6.50 65.72
CA TYR A 50 9.34 -5.78 64.82
C TYR A 50 9.75 -5.79 63.34
N LYS A 51 11.04 -6.03 63.04
CA LYS A 51 11.59 -6.09 61.68
C LYS A 51 11.08 -7.27 60.86
N ILE A 52 10.70 -8.39 61.49
CA ILE A 52 10.24 -9.61 60.80
C ILE A 52 8.75 -9.51 60.44
N ILE A 53 7.94 -8.90 61.31
CA ILE A 53 6.51 -8.71 61.10
C ILE A 53 6.28 -7.67 59.99
N PHE A 54 7.04 -6.56 60.01
CA PHE A 54 6.96 -5.52 58.97
C PHE A 54 7.32 -6.06 57.58
N ARG A 55 8.28 -7.00 57.49
CA ARG A 55 8.70 -7.60 56.23
C ARG A 55 7.68 -8.57 55.64
N ARG A 56 6.84 -9.21 56.47
CA ARG A 56 5.74 -10.09 56.01
C ARG A 56 4.50 -9.30 55.59
N VAL A 57 4.17 -8.21 56.30
CA VAL A 57 3.06 -7.31 55.91
C VAL A 57 3.37 -6.56 54.62
N ALA A 58 4.63 -6.13 54.42
CA ALA A 58 5.06 -5.48 53.18
C ALA A 58 4.94 -6.40 51.95
N PHE A 59 5.20 -7.70 52.09
CA PHE A 59 5.09 -8.67 51.00
C PHE A 59 3.63 -8.88 50.57
N CYS A 60 2.70 -8.94 51.53
CA CYS A 60 1.26 -9.04 51.25
C CYS A 60 0.70 -7.78 50.57
N ALA A 61 1.18 -6.59 50.95
CA ALA A 61 0.76 -5.33 50.32
C ALA A 61 1.20 -5.25 48.84
N VAL A 62 2.42 -5.71 48.52
CA VAL A 62 2.91 -5.75 47.13
C VAL A 62 2.14 -6.76 46.29
N CYS A 63 1.83 -7.94 46.83
CA CYS A 63 0.97 -8.92 46.16
C CYS A 63 -0.44 -8.38 45.88
N PHE A 64 -1.01 -7.60 46.82
CA PHE A 64 -2.33 -7.00 46.64
C PHE A 64 -2.31 -5.87 45.59
N ILE A 65 -1.26 -5.04 45.57
CA ILE A 65 -1.06 -4.01 44.55
C ILE A 65 -0.86 -4.65 43.16
N MET A 66 -0.09 -5.73 43.05
CA MET A 66 0.11 -6.45 41.79
C MET A 66 -1.16 -7.16 41.31
N PHE A 67 -1.99 -7.67 42.23
CA PHE A 67 -3.28 -8.26 41.88
C PHE A 67 -4.29 -7.19 41.43
N VAL A 68 -4.33 -6.03 42.09
CA VAL A 68 -5.19 -4.90 41.70
C VAL A 68 -4.73 -4.29 40.37
N LEU A 69 -3.42 -4.13 40.15
CA LEU A 69 -2.86 -3.69 38.87
C LEU A 69 -3.09 -4.75 37.77
N GLY A 70 -2.94 -6.03 38.08
CA GLY A 70 -3.22 -7.13 37.16
C GLY A 70 -4.69 -7.22 36.76
N ILE A 71 -5.61 -6.84 37.64
CA ILE A 71 -7.05 -6.72 37.32
C ILE A 71 -7.34 -5.43 36.55
N LEU A 72 -6.69 -4.30 36.87
CA LEU A 72 -6.85 -3.05 36.12
C LEU A 72 -6.29 -3.15 34.69
N ILE A 73 -5.17 -3.84 34.51
CA ILE A 73 -4.51 -4.05 33.23
C ILE A 73 -5.13 -5.24 32.48
N GLY A 74 -5.57 -6.28 33.20
CA GLY A 74 -6.21 -7.47 32.63
C GLY A 74 -7.67 -7.30 32.21
N ASN A 75 -8.34 -6.23 32.65
CA ASN A 75 -9.65 -5.80 32.14
C ASN A 75 -9.54 -4.76 31.02
N ILE A 76 -8.32 -4.44 30.57
CA ILE A 76 -8.16 -3.83 29.26
C ILE A 76 -8.38 -4.97 28.28
N ASP A 77 -9.60 -5.10 27.78
CA ASP A 77 -9.88 -5.85 26.57
C ASP A 77 -9.01 -5.26 25.45
N THR A 78 -7.78 -5.77 25.27
CA THR A 78 -6.93 -5.46 24.11
C THR A 78 -7.45 -6.16 22.85
N LYS A 79 -8.77 -6.34 22.75
CA LYS A 79 -9.45 -6.65 21.50
C LYS A 79 -9.70 -5.33 20.78
N SER A 80 -8.67 -4.91 20.04
CA SER A 80 -8.81 -4.19 18.78
C SER A 80 -9.61 -2.88 18.79
N LEU A 81 -9.05 -1.82 19.38
CA LEU A 81 -9.20 -0.45 18.83
C LEU A 81 -8.14 -0.15 17.75
N ILE A 82 -7.46 -1.19 17.24
CA ILE A 82 -6.61 -1.09 16.06
C ILE A 82 -7.58 -1.09 14.89
N ALA A 83 -7.77 0.08 14.28
CA ALA A 83 -8.55 0.20 13.06
C ALA A 83 -8.03 -0.83 12.06
N LYS A 84 -8.90 -1.76 11.64
CA LYS A 84 -8.53 -2.90 10.80
C LYS A 84 -8.14 -2.37 9.42
N LYS A 85 -6.95 -2.73 8.93
CA LYS A 85 -6.52 -2.39 7.56
C LYS A 85 -7.56 -2.90 6.56
N ASN A 86 -8.10 -1.97 5.78
CA ASN A 86 -9.03 -2.24 4.68
C ASN A 86 -8.29 -2.31 3.34
N ALA A 87 -7.41 -1.35 3.09
CA ALA A 87 -6.62 -1.27 1.85
C ALA A 87 -5.22 -0.69 2.10
N SER A 88 -4.33 -0.94 1.16
CA SER A 88 -3.02 -0.29 1.05
C SER A 88 -2.98 0.51 -0.26
N VAL A 89 -2.58 1.78 -0.20
CA VAL A 89 -2.49 2.70 -1.35
C VAL A 89 -1.04 3.10 -1.53
N TYR A 90 -0.53 2.95 -2.74
CA TYR A 90 0.83 3.28 -3.12
C TYR A 90 0.83 4.54 -4.00
N PHE A 91 1.72 5.48 -3.69
CA PHE A 91 1.97 6.66 -4.51
C PHE A 91 3.42 6.63 -4.98
N ASP A 92 3.60 6.46 -6.29
CA ASP A 92 4.89 6.29 -6.93
C ASP A 92 5.15 7.43 -7.91
N VAL A 93 6.22 8.18 -7.64
CA VAL A 93 6.84 9.17 -8.54
C VAL A 93 8.36 9.00 -8.55
N ASN A 94 8.92 8.67 -7.37
CA ASN A 94 10.28 8.94 -6.86
C ASN A 94 10.31 10.29 -6.14
N PRO A 95 9.51 10.45 -5.07
CA PRO A 95 9.31 9.53 -3.93
C PRO A 95 8.30 8.38 -4.09
N SER A 96 8.42 7.33 -3.26
CA SER A 96 7.52 6.16 -3.20
C SER A 96 6.96 5.93 -1.78
N ILE A 97 5.64 5.99 -1.62
CA ILE A 97 4.96 5.98 -0.30
C ILE A 97 3.86 4.90 -0.28
N GLU A 98 3.76 4.15 0.81
CA GLU A 98 2.61 3.31 1.14
C GLU A 98 1.74 3.97 2.23
N ILE A 99 0.44 4.05 2.00
CA ILE A 99 -0.57 4.49 2.96
C ILE A 99 -1.50 3.32 3.23
N GLN A 100 -1.66 2.94 4.49
CA GLN A 100 -2.63 1.93 4.91
C GLN A 100 -3.84 2.65 5.50
N ILE A 101 -5.04 2.24 5.10
CA ILE A 101 -6.29 2.87 5.53
C ILE A 101 -7.24 1.87 6.20
N ASP A 102 -8.13 2.37 7.04
CA ASP A 102 -9.25 1.62 7.60
C ASP A 102 -10.49 1.64 6.67
N GLU A 103 -11.59 1.03 7.12
CA GLU A 103 -12.87 0.96 6.40
C GLU A 103 -13.54 2.33 6.21
N ASN A 104 -13.15 3.35 6.97
CA ASN A 104 -13.64 4.72 6.84
C ASN A 104 -12.67 5.59 6.01
N ASN A 105 -11.71 4.96 5.33
CA ASN A 105 -10.64 5.59 4.58
C ASN A 105 -9.77 6.53 5.44
N ASN A 106 -9.66 6.31 6.75
CA ASN A 106 -8.71 7.03 7.58
C ASN A 106 -7.36 6.32 7.55
N VAL A 107 -6.29 7.10 7.44
CA VAL A 107 -4.93 6.57 7.44
C VAL A 107 -4.62 5.97 8.82
N ILE A 108 -4.22 4.70 8.84
CA ILE A 108 -3.78 3.99 10.05
C ILE A 108 -2.27 3.85 10.10
N ASN A 109 -1.60 3.91 8.94
CA ASN A 109 -0.15 3.88 8.83
C ASN A 109 0.32 4.55 7.54
N SER A 110 1.53 5.11 7.55
CA SER A 110 2.20 5.69 6.38
C SER A 110 3.67 5.27 6.40
N VAL A 111 4.15 4.68 5.31
CA VAL A 111 5.49 4.11 5.20
C VAL A 111 6.20 4.75 4.01
N ALA A 112 7.39 5.30 4.24
CA ALA A 112 8.30 5.69 3.18
C ALA A 112 8.99 4.44 2.61
N LEU A 113 8.83 4.18 1.32
CA LEU A 113 9.43 3.02 0.65
C LEU A 113 10.83 3.34 0.07
N ASN A 114 11.17 4.63 -0.05
CA ASN A 114 12.51 5.08 -0.44
C ASN A 114 12.94 6.33 0.37
N GLU A 115 14.19 6.79 0.19
CA GLU A 115 14.73 7.95 0.93
C GLU A 115 13.99 9.25 0.60
N ASP A 116 13.66 9.48 -0.67
CA ASP A 116 12.92 10.66 -1.11
C ASP A 116 11.54 10.75 -0.43
N ALA A 117 10.90 9.60 -0.19
CA ALA A 117 9.62 9.55 0.52
C ALA A 117 9.72 9.93 2.00
N LYS A 118 10.89 9.76 2.64
CA LYS A 118 11.09 10.26 4.01
C LYS A 118 11.02 11.78 4.03
N VAL A 119 11.63 12.45 3.05
CA VAL A 119 11.56 13.91 2.92
C VAL A 119 10.11 14.40 2.80
N ILE A 120 9.28 13.67 2.04
CA ILE A 120 7.86 14.00 1.92
C ILE A 120 7.10 13.81 3.24
N LEU A 121 7.38 12.74 3.98
CA LEU A 121 6.65 12.38 5.21
C LEU A 121 7.17 13.06 6.47
N ASP A 122 8.41 13.57 6.50
CA ASP A 122 9.10 14.07 7.70
C ASP A 122 8.31 15.13 8.48
N ASN A 123 7.53 15.97 7.79
CA ASN A 123 6.76 17.06 8.40
C ASN A 123 5.24 16.88 8.29
N ILE A 124 4.76 15.69 7.93
CA ILE A 124 3.33 15.43 7.71
C ILE A 124 2.86 14.31 8.62
N SER A 125 1.95 14.62 9.54
CA SER A 125 1.26 13.61 10.35
C SER A 125 0.01 13.13 9.63
N LEU A 126 0.05 11.93 9.08
CA LEU A 126 -1.05 11.36 8.31
C LEU A 126 -1.97 10.46 9.13
N VAL A 127 -1.49 9.82 10.20
CA VAL A 127 -2.30 8.87 10.99
C VAL A 127 -3.54 9.56 11.57
N GLY A 128 -4.72 8.98 11.31
CA GLY A 128 -6.02 9.52 11.69
C GLY A 128 -6.61 10.54 10.69
N VAL A 129 -5.84 10.98 9.70
CA VAL A 129 -6.32 11.86 8.63
C VAL A 129 -7.10 11.05 7.60
N ASN A 130 -8.20 11.60 7.08
CA ASN A 130 -8.92 10.98 5.98
C ASN A 130 -8.05 10.94 4.71
N LEU A 131 -8.09 9.82 3.98
CA LEU A 131 -7.27 9.56 2.79
C LEU A 131 -7.29 10.73 1.82
N ASN A 132 -8.44 11.36 1.62
CA ASN A 132 -8.58 12.47 0.69
C ASN A 132 -7.63 13.62 1.07
N THR A 133 -7.69 14.06 2.33
CA THR A 133 -6.79 15.11 2.85
C THR A 133 -5.32 14.65 2.85
N ALA A 134 -5.06 13.37 3.06
CA ALA A 134 -3.72 12.80 2.96
C ALA A 134 -3.17 12.91 1.52
N VAL A 135 -3.97 12.59 0.49
CA VAL A 135 -3.59 12.73 -0.93
C VAL A 135 -3.20 14.18 -1.25
N TYR A 136 -4.03 15.14 -0.85
CA TYR A 136 -3.71 16.58 -1.00
C TYR A 136 -2.36 16.94 -0.38
N SER A 137 -2.09 16.43 0.82
CA SER A 137 -0.85 16.73 1.56
C SER A 137 0.37 16.09 0.90
N ILE A 138 0.26 14.82 0.49
CA ILE A 138 1.36 14.05 -0.13
C ILE A 138 1.70 14.65 -1.50
N VAL A 139 0.72 14.77 -2.39
CA VAL A 139 0.93 15.26 -3.76
C VAL A 139 1.35 16.72 -3.76
N GLY A 140 0.77 17.54 -2.88
CA GLY A 140 1.19 18.92 -2.68
C GLY A 140 2.64 19.04 -2.19
N SER A 141 3.07 18.15 -1.29
CA SER A 141 4.45 18.09 -0.81
C SER A 141 5.42 17.61 -1.90
N MET A 142 5.04 16.63 -2.71
CA MET A 142 5.83 16.18 -3.88
C MET A 142 6.06 17.33 -4.86
N TYR A 143 5.00 18.10 -5.17
CA TYR A 143 5.10 19.30 -6.01
C TYR A 143 5.99 20.38 -5.38
N ALA A 144 5.80 20.69 -4.10
CA ALA A 144 6.58 21.71 -3.41
C ALA A 144 8.08 21.38 -3.32
N ASN A 145 8.44 20.10 -3.28
CA ASN A 145 9.82 19.62 -3.28
C ASN A 145 10.39 19.39 -4.69
N GLY A 146 9.63 19.69 -5.75
CA GLY A 146 10.10 19.64 -7.14
C GLY A 146 10.05 18.27 -7.82
N TYR A 147 9.57 17.22 -7.13
CA TYR A 147 9.40 15.89 -7.71
C TYR A 147 8.29 15.85 -8.77
N LEU A 148 7.33 16.77 -8.66
CA LEU A 148 6.29 17.00 -9.66
C LEU A 148 6.40 18.41 -10.22
N ASN A 149 6.55 18.52 -11.53
CA ASN A 149 6.65 19.78 -12.26
C ASN A 149 6.17 19.58 -13.71
N SER A 150 6.30 20.61 -14.56
CA SER A 150 5.85 20.57 -15.96
C SER A 150 6.65 19.67 -16.90
N GLU A 151 7.79 19.12 -16.45
CA GLU A 151 8.63 18.18 -17.20
C GLU A 151 8.61 16.77 -16.59
N THR A 152 8.16 16.63 -15.34
CA THR A 152 7.99 15.33 -14.67
C THR A 152 6.67 15.34 -13.92
N ASN A 153 5.58 15.08 -14.63
CA ASN A 153 4.20 15.27 -14.15
C ASN A 153 3.41 13.95 -13.96
N SER A 154 4.09 12.81 -13.93
CA SER A 154 3.43 11.50 -13.87
C SER A 154 3.40 10.93 -12.45
N ILE A 155 2.23 10.40 -12.07
CA ILE A 155 2.01 9.71 -10.78
C ILE A 155 1.44 8.33 -11.07
N LEU A 156 2.05 7.31 -10.48
CA LEU A 156 1.50 5.97 -10.42
C LEU A 156 0.79 5.78 -9.07
N VAL A 157 -0.48 5.41 -9.11
CA VAL A 157 -1.30 5.08 -7.94
C VAL A 157 -1.67 3.62 -8.00
N SER A 158 -1.33 2.85 -6.97
CA SER A 158 -1.75 1.45 -6.87
C SER A 158 -2.58 1.21 -5.62
N VAL A 159 -3.70 0.50 -5.73
CA VAL A 159 -4.53 0.14 -4.58
C VAL A 159 -4.58 -1.36 -4.42
N ASP A 160 -4.27 -1.85 -3.22
CA ASP A 160 -4.41 -3.25 -2.79
C ASP A 160 -5.57 -3.33 -1.79
N GLY A 161 -6.75 -3.77 -2.23
CA GLY A 161 -7.94 -3.89 -1.38
C GLY A 161 -9.24 -4.25 -2.12
N ILE A 162 -10.26 -4.66 -1.36
CA ILE A 162 -11.53 -5.18 -1.90
C ILE A 162 -12.33 -4.10 -2.66
N GLU A 163 -12.24 -2.83 -2.25
CA GLU A 163 -12.95 -1.70 -2.87
C GLU A 163 -12.03 -0.84 -3.77
N GLY A 164 -10.99 -1.46 -4.34
CA GLY A 164 -9.93 -0.75 -5.04
C GLY A 164 -10.41 0.22 -6.13
N ASN A 165 -11.41 -0.14 -6.93
CA ASN A 165 -11.80 0.66 -8.11
C ASN A 165 -12.51 1.97 -7.75
N ASN A 166 -13.30 1.97 -6.67
CA ASN A 166 -13.90 3.21 -6.14
C ASN A 166 -12.81 4.13 -5.58
N LEU A 167 -11.90 3.56 -4.77
CA LEU A 167 -10.76 4.30 -4.22
C LEU A 167 -9.87 4.90 -5.31
N LEU A 168 -9.57 4.15 -6.37
CA LEU A 168 -8.79 4.64 -7.51
C LEU A 168 -9.47 5.83 -8.18
N THR A 169 -10.78 5.74 -8.43
CA THR A 169 -11.54 6.83 -9.04
C THR A 169 -11.50 8.08 -8.16
N ASP A 170 -11.72 7.91 -6.85
CA ASP A 170 -11.72 9.02 -5.90
C ASP A 170 -10.34 9.67 -5.76
N ILE A 171 -9.26 8.88 -5.68
CA ILE A 171 -7.89 9.38 -5.59
C ILE A 171 -7.51 10.12 -6.87
N THR A 172 -7.75 9.53 -8.05
CA THR A 172 -7.39 10.13 -9.33
C THR A 172 -8.15 11.43 -9.58
N ASN A 173 -9.44 11.49 -9.24
CA ASN A 173 -10.22 12.72 -9.33
C ASN A 173 -9.66 13.83 -8.44
N GLN A 174 -9.19 13.50 -7.25
CA GLN A 174 -8.57 14.46 -6.33
C GLN A 174 -7.23 14.97 -6.84
N ILE A 175 -6.37 14.07 -7.35
CA ILE A 175 -5.11 14.44 -8.00
C ILE A 175 -5.38 15.39 -9.16
N ASN A 176 -6.35 15.06 -10.02
CA ASN A 176 -6.69 15.93 -11.15
C ASN A 176 -7.27 17.29 -10.70
N SER A 177 -8.02 17.33 -9.60
CA SER A 177 -8.59 18.58 -9.07
C SER A 177 -7.52 19.51 -8.48
N LEU A 178 -6.55 18.95 -7.75
CA LEU A 178 -5.40 19.68 -7.16
C LEU A 178 -4.68 20.59 -8.16
N PHE A 179 -4.43 20.07 -9.36
CA PHE A 179 -3.65 20.77 -10.37
C PHE A 179 -4.51 21.62 -11.30
N LYS A 180 -5.74 21.19 -11.61
CA LYS A 180 -6.71 21.98 -12.40
C LYS A 180 -7.16 23.25 -11.69
N GLU A 181 -7.39 23.21 -10.38
CA GLU A 181 -7.88 24.39 -9.64
C GLU A 181 -6.86 25.55 -9.59
N ASN A 182 -5.60 25.29 -9.92
CA ASN A 182 -4.52 26.26 -9.80
C ASN A 182 -3.82 26.57 -11.13
N ASP A 183 -4.31 26.05 -12.26
CA ASP A 183 -3.67 26.15 -13.58
C ASP A 183 -2.15 25.85 -13.54
N LYS A 184 -1.72 24.96 -12.65
CA LYS A 184 -0.29 24.75 -12.34
C LYS A 184 0.39 23.87 -13.38
N MET A 185 -0.21 22.73 -13.68
CA MET A 185 0.24 21.75 -14.66
C MET A 185 -0.89 20.75 -14.93
N ASP A 186 -0.85 20.03 -16.04
CA ASP A 186 -1.68 18.83 -16.20
C ASP A 186 -0.90 17.66 -15.57
N CYS A 187 -1.57 16.82 -14.77
CA CYS A 187 -0.92 15.68 -14.11
C CYS A 187 -1.31 14.40 -14.85
N SER A 188 -0.31 13.64 -15.25
CA SER A 188 -0.53 12.31 -15.81
C SER A 188 -0.68 11.30 -14.67
N VAL A 189 -1.75 10.51 -14.68
CA VAL A 189 -2.01 9.52 -13.62
C VAL A 189 -2.25 8.17 -14.23
N ILE A 190 -1.52 7.16 -13.78
CA ILE A 190 -1.83 5.75 -13.97
C ILE A 190 -2.33 5.23 -12.64
N ALA A 191 -3.61 4.86 -12.58
CA ALA A 191 -4.23 4.26 -11.41
C ALA A 191 -4.51 2.78 -11.71
N GLN A 192 -4.10 1.90 -10.80
CA GLN A 192 -4.27 0.45 -10.96
C GLN A 192 -4.68 -0.23 -9.65
N ASN A 193 -5.59 -1.19 -9.75
CA ASN A 193 -5.87 -2.11 -8.66
C ASN A 193 -4.86 -3.24 -8.75
N ILE A 194 -4.29 -3.63 -7.62
CA ILE A 194 -3.28 -4.68 -7.53
C ILE A 194 -3.75 -5.72 -6.53
N THR A 195 -3.53 -6.99 -6.87
CA THR A 195 -3.64 -8.08 -5.90
C THR A 195 -2.24 -8.50 -5.54
N LYS A 196 -1.86 -8.36 -4.27
CA LYS A 196 -0.55 -8.81 -3.82
C LYS A 196 -0.42 -10.32 -3.95
N ASP A 197 0.68 -10.73 -4.55
CA ASP A 197 1.11 -12.12 -4.63
C ASP A 197 2.59 -12.24 -4.21
N GLU A 198 3.00 -13.44 -3.83
CA GLU A 198 4.34 -13.73 -3.30
C GLU A 198 5.44 -13.38 -4.30
N ILE A 199 5.19 -13.52 -5.61
CA ILE A 199 6.16 -13.21 -6.66
C ILE A 199 6.37 -11.70 -6.74
N LEU A 200 5.28 -10.94 -6.71
CA LEU A 200 5.29 -9.48 -6.78
C LEU A 200 5.96 -8.86 -5.54
N GLU A 201 5.68 -9.40 -4.36
CA GLU A 201 6.34 -8.99 -3.11
C GLU A 201 7.84 -9.31 -3.11
N THR A 202 8.22 -10.49 -3.60
CA THR A 202 9.62 -10.90 -3.68
C THR A 202 10.40 -9.99 -4.64
N LEU A 203 9.89 -9.79 -5.86
CA LEU A 203 10.57 -8.96 -6.86
C LEU A 203 10.63 -7.48 -6.44
N SER A 204 9.55 -6.92 -5.91
CA SER A 204 9.56 -5.53 -5.43
C SER A 204 10.57 -5.31 -4.31
N SER A 205 10.70 -6.27 -3.39
CA SER A 205 11.70 -6.25 -2.32
C SER A 205 13.13 -6.40 -2.83
N GLU A 206 13.35 -7.33 -3.77
CA GLU A 206 14.67 -7.60 -4.37
C GLU A 206 15.23 -6.37 -5.09
N TYR A 207 14.38 -5.68 -5.85
CA TYR A 207 14.75 -4.49 -6.62
C TYR A 207 14.54 -3.18 -5.86
N ASN A 208 14.11 -3.23 -4.60
CA ASN A 208 13.85 -2.07 -3.75
C ASN A 208 12.93 -1.01 -4.42
N VAL A 209 11.84 -1.48 -5.02
CA VAL A 209 10.79 -0.64 -5.63
C VAL A 209 9.44 -0.98 -5.00
N SER A 210 8.43 -0.14 -5.23
CA SER A 210 7.08 -0.45 -4.76
C SER A 210 6.49 -1.65 -5.50
N ILE A 211 5.53 -2.31 -4.85
CA ILE A 211 4.69 -3.34 -5.46
C ILE A 211 3.94 -2.77 -6.68
N GLY A 212 3.51 -1.51 -6.61
CA GLY A 212 2.83 -0.81 -7.69
C GLY A 212 3.68 -0.67 -8.94
N LYS A 213 4.91 -0.16 -8.80
CA LYS A 213 5.87 -0.04 -9.91
C LYS A 213 6.20 -1.41 -10.50
N MET A 214 6.46 -2.40 -9.66
CA MET A 214 6.75 -3.76 -10.12
C MET A 214 5.57 -4.36 -10.90
N HIS A 215 4.34 -4.09 -10.48
CA HIS A 215 3.14 -4.53 -11.21
C HIS A 215 3.04 -3.86 -12.59
N LEU A 216 3.33 -2.57 -12.68
CA LEU A 216 3.34 -1.84 -13.95
C LEU A 216 4.42 -2.38 -14.90
N VAL A 217 5.63 -2.63 -14.40
CA VAL A 217 6.73 -3.21 -15.20
C VAL A 217 6.35 -4.58 -15.76
N LYS A 218 5.82 -5.48 -14.92
CA LYS A 218 5.34 -6.79 -15.38
C LYS A 218 4.24 -6.66 -16.44
N LYS A 219 3.34 -5.68 -16.27
CA LYS A 219 2.27 -5.41 -17.24
C LYS A 219 2.81 -4.92 -18.57
N LEU A 220 3.80 -4.02 -18.58
CA LEU A 220 4.46 -3.56 -19.80
C LEU A 220 5.15 -4.72 -20.54
N LEU A 221 5.84 -5.60 -19.82
CA LEU A 221 6.45 -6.81 -20.40
C LEU A 221 5.43 -7.78 -21.00
N LEU A 222 4.18 -7.77 -20.53
CA LEU A 222 3.10 -8.62 -21.04
C LEU A 222 2.34 -7.98 -22.19
N LYS A 223 2.18 -6.65 -22.19
CA LYS A 223 1.33 -5.92 -23.15
C LYS A 223 2.12 -5.27 -24.31
N CYS A 224 3.43 -5.07 -24.17
CA CYS A 224 4.28 -4.51 -25.23
C CYS A 224 5.02 -5.62 -25.99
N ASP A 225 4.61 -5.90 -27.24
CA ASP A 225 5.18 -7.00 -28.05
C ASP A 225 6.69 -6.91 -28.32
N TYR A 226 7.26 -5.69 -28.28
CA TYR A 226 8.68 -5.48 -28.50
C TYR A 226 9.53 -5.57 -27.23
N LEU A 227 8.90 -5.58 -26.04
CA LEU A 227 9.57 -5.75 -24.76
C LEU A 227 9.61 -7.23 -24.39
N ASN A 228 10.70 -7.66 -23.75
CA ASN A 228 10.84 -9.03 -23.27
C ASN A 228 11.62 -9.07 -21.96
N LYS A 229 11.88 -10.27 -21.43
CA LYS A 229 12.55 -10.46 -20.14
C LYS A 229 13.91 -9.76 -20.03
N ASP A 230 14.62 -9.58 -21.14
CA ASP A 230 15.92 -8.92 -21.18
C ASP A 230 15.81 -7.41 -20.89
N ASN A 231 14.61 -6.82 -21.03
CA ASN A 231 14.33 -5.42 -20.68
C ASN A 231 13.92 -5.23 -19.21
N PHE A 232 13.75 -6.31 -18.43
CA PHE A 232 13.12 -6.21 -17.10
C PHE A 232 13.86 -5.27 -16.16
N GLU A 233 15.17 -5.47 -15.98
CA GLU A 233 15.98 -4.67 -15.02
C GLU A 233 15.95 -3.18 -15.39
N GLU A 234 15.99 -2.90 -16.69
CA GLU A 234 15.98 -1.55 -17.20
C GLU A 234 14.63 -0.86 -16.99
N LEU A 235 13.51 -1.55 -17.27
CA LEU A 235 12.18 -1.03 -16.97
C LEU A 235 11.99 -0.78 -15.46
N VAL A 236 12.63 -1.57 -14.60
CA VAL A 236 12.60 -1.36 -13.15
C VAL A 236 13.35 -0.08 -12.76
N GLU A 237 14.43 0.28 -13.46
CA GLU A 237 15.20 1.51 -13.22
C GLU A 237 14.53 2.77 -13.80
N MET A 238 13.71 2.63 -14.84
CA MET A 238 13.02 3.75 -15.48
C MET A 238 12.17 4.59 -14.53
N SER A 239 12.04 5.88 -14.85
CA SER A 239 11.16 6.78 -14.11
C SER A 239 9.68 6.39 -14.30
N ILE A 240 8.82 6.76 -13.35
CA ILE A 240 7.37 6.57 -13.51
C ILE A 240 6.85 7.34 -14.73
N HIS A 241 7.46 8.47 -15.04
CA HIS A 241 7.15 9.27 -16.22
C HIS A 241 7.39 8.52 -17.53
N ASP A 242 8.54 7.85 -17.65
CA ASP A 242 8.87 7.10 -18.87
C ASP A 242 8.04 5.81 -18.97
N LEU A 243 7.79 5.15 -17.84
CA LEU A 243 6.88 4.00 -17.77
C LEU A 243 5.45 4.38 -18.15
N ASP A 244 5.00 5.58 -17.78
CA ASP A 244 3.69 6.11 -18.15
C ASP A 244 3.58 6.40 -19.65
N LEU A 245 4.63 6.98 -20.24
CA LEU A 245 4.72 7.15 -21.69
C LEU A 245 4.64 5.81 -22.43
N LEU A 246 5.41 4.81 -21.98
CA LEU A 246 5.35 3.46 -22.55
C LEU A 246 3.98 2.81 -22.38
N TYR A 247 3.36 3.00 -21.22
CA TYR A 247 2.06 2.41 -20.96
C TYR A 247 1.00 2.97 -21.91
N LYS A 248 1.01 4.29 -22.11
CA LYS A 248 0.10 4.97 -23.03
C LYS A 248 0.40 4.71 -24.51
N SER A 249 1.62 4.27 -24.85
CA SER A 249 1.96 3.90 -26.22
C SER A 249 1.43 2.54 -26.65
N ILE A 250 0.96 1.70 -25.71
CA ILE A 250 0.37 0.40 -26.03
C ILE A 250 -0.91 0.62 -26.86
N PRO A 251 -1.01 0.06 -28.08
CA PRO A 251 -2.24 0.10 -28.87
C PRO A 251 -3.40 -0.49 -28.05
N ASN A 252 -4.56 0.19 -28.04
CA ASN A 252 -5.81 -0.16 -27.33
C ASN A 252 -6.07 0.51 -25.96
N ASN A 253 -5.17 1.36 -25.44
CA ASN A 253 -5.43 2.06 -24.17
C ASN A 253 -6.30 3.34 -24.31
N GLU A 254 -6.47 3.90 -25.52
CA GLU A 254 -7.20 5.17 -25.71
C GLU A 254 -8.64 5.03 -26.28
N GLU A 255 -9.02 3.90 -26.91
CA GLU A 255 -10.32 3.79 -27.61
C GLU A 255 -11.30 2.74 -27.06
N ASN A 256 -10.91 1.92 -26.07
CA ASN A 256 -11.84 1.01 -25.41
C ASN A 256 -12.39 1.66 -24.13
N ASN A 257 -13.68 2.01 -24.16
CA ASN A 257 -14.50 2.22 -22.96
C ASN A 257 -14.60 0.95 -22.07
N ASP A 258 -13.96 -0.15 -22.49
CA ASP A 258 -13.65 -1.33 -21.70
C ASP A 258 -12.23 -1.22 -21.12
N ILE A 259 -11.92 -0.12 -20.43
CA ILE A 259 -10.80 -0.11 -19.48
C ILE A 259 -11.06 -1.33 -18.57
N GLU A 260 -10.10 -2.27 -18.48
CA GLU A 260 -10.15 -3.32 -17.46
C GLU A 260 -10.61 -2.64 -16.17
N LYS A 261 -11.71 -3.11 -15.55
CA LYS A 261 -12.43 -2.38 -14.47
C LYS A 261 -11.53 -1.88 -13.32
N ASP A 262 -10.31 -2.38 -13.27
CA ASP A 262 -9.27 -2.22 -12.29
C ASP A 262 -8.28 -1.09 -12.61
N GLU A 263 -8.48 -0.31 -13.67
CA GLU A 263 -7.53 0.73 -14.07
C GLU A 263 -8.20 2.07 -14.42
N LEU A 264 -7.44 3.15 -14.26
CA LEU A 264 -7.85 4.49 -14.68
C LEU A 264 -6.61 5.27 -15.10
N VAL A 265 -6.60 5.77 -16.35
CA VAL A 265 -5.49 6.52 -16.91
C VAL A 265 -5.97 7.92 -17.27
N THR A 266 -5.31 8.96 -16.78
CA THR A 266 -5.64 10.37 -17.07
C THR A 266 -4.41 11.21 -17.38
N GLY A 267 -4.63 12.42 -17.94
CA GLY A 267 -3.58 13.38 -18.29
C GLY A 267 -2.64 12.88 -19.38
N LYS A 268 -1.55 13.60 -19.61
CA LYS A 268 -0.47 13.20 -20.54
C LYS A 268 0.90 13.48 -19.92
N PRO A 269 1.88 12.55 -20.03
CA PRO A 269 3.25 12.83 -19.62
C PRO A 269 3.79 14.03 -20.42
N SER A 270 4.28 15.05 -19.74
CA SER A 270 4.91 16.23 -20.32
C SER A 270 6.44 16.15 -20.18
N ALA A 271 7.17 16.11 -21.29
CA ALA A 271 8.66 16.21 -21.39
C ALA A 271 9.09 15.95 -22.83
N TYR A 272 8.30 15.12 -23.51
CA TYR A 272 8.50 14.68 -24.87
C TYR A 272 7.69 15.56 -25.83
N ILE A 273 8.19 15.71 -27.06
CA ILE A 273 7.42 16.38 -28.12
C ILE A 273 6.10 15.65 -28.33
N GLU A 274 5.04 16.34 -28.74
CA GLU A 274 3.78 15.65 -28.98
C GLU A 274 3.93 14.65 -30.13
N LYS A 275 3.22 13.52 -30.02
CA LYS A 275 3.25 12.44 -31.02
C LYS A 275 2.99 12.95 -32.45
N ASP A 276 2.04 13.87 -32.60
CA ASP A 276 1.68 14.44 -33.90
C ASP A 276 2.78 15.39 -34.41
N THR A 277 3.48 16.07 -33.51
CA THR A 277 4.62 16.95 -33.83
C THR A 277 5.83 16.17 -34.34
N ALA A 278 6.00 14.89 -33.96
CA ALA A 278 7.11 14.07 -34.43
C ALA A 278 7.10 13.91 -35.96
N TYR A 279 5.92 13.72 -36.57
CA TYR A 279 5.80 13.67 -38.03
C TYR A 279 6.12 15.03 -38.66
N ASP A 280 5.59 16.12 -38.10
CA ASP A 280 5.83 17.47 -38.63
C ASP A 280 7.32 17.83 -38.63
N TYR A 281 8.04 17.49 -37.57
CA TYR A 281 9.48 17.71 -37.49
C TYR A 281 10.25 16.92 -38.54
N LEU A 282 9.89 15.65 -38.72
CA LEU A 282 10.48 14.80 -39.75
C LEU A 282 10.21 15.34 -41.15
N ALA A 283 8.95 15.68 -41.44
CA ALA A 283 8.53 16.16 -42.75
C ALA A 283 9.25 17.45 -43.13
N ASN A 284 9.40 18.38 -42.16
CA ASN A 284 10.16 19.60 -42.36
C ASN A 284 11.67 19.33 -42.54
N MET A 285 12.26 18.39 -41.79
CA MET A 285 13.69 18.08 -41.88
C MET A 285 14.07 17.41 -43.20
N LEU A 286 13.21 16.54 -43.72
CA LEU A 286 13.44 15.76 -44.94
C LEU A 286 12.77 16.35 -46.19
N ASP A 287 12.10 17.50 -46.08
CA ASP A 287 11.34 18.14 -47.16
C ASP A 287 10.32 17.19 -47.80
N ILE A 288 9.59 16.45 -46.95
CA ILE A 288 8.56 15.48 -47.39
C ILE A 288 7.31 16.25 -47.82
N ASP A 289 6.89 16.07 -49.07
CA ASP A 289 5.59 16.55 -49.54
C ASP A 289 4.48 15.60 -49.03
N ILE A 290 3.54 16.13 -48.24
CA ILE A 290 2.36 15.40 -47.75
C ILE A 290 1.54 14.80 -48.90
N ASN A 291 1.59 15.40 -50.09
CA ASN A 291 0.89 14.87 -51.26
C ASN A 291 1.50 13.56 -51.77
N ASP A 292 2.73 13.22 -51.40
CA ASP A 292 3.39 11.96 -51.75
C ASP A 292 3.20 10.87 -50.69
N VAL A 293 2.58 11.20 -49.55
CA VAL A 293 2.30 10.27 -48.45
C VAL A 293 0.88 9.70 -48.57
N ASP A 294 0.75 8.37 -48.58
CA ASP A 294 -0.55 7.69 -48.52
C ASP A 294 -1.05 7.61 -47.07
N CYS A 295 -0.18 7.18 -46.14
CA CYS A 295 -0.46 7.19 -44.71
C CYS A 295 0.85 7.16 -43.91
N TYR A 296 0.76 7.51 -42.63
CA TYR A 296 1.86 7.33 -41.68
C TYR A 296 1.33 6.87 -40.33
N ASN A 297 2.21 6.27 -39.53
CA ASN A 297 1.96 5.92 -38.14
C ASN A 297 3.17 6.34 -37.32
N VAL A 298 2.92 6.97 -36.17
CA VAL A 298 3.94 7.28 -35.18
C VAL A 298 3.74 6.33 -34.00
N THR A 299 4.78 5.61 -33.60
CA THR A 299 4.78 4.79 -32.39
C THR A 299 5.89 5.22 -31.45
N ILE A 300 5.67 5.14 -30.15
CA ILE A 300 6.72 5.33 -29.15
C ILE A 300 7.28 3.95 -28.83
N VAL A 301 8.60 3.83 -28.85
CA VAL A 301 9.30 2.61 -28.47
C VAL A 301 10.50 2.94 -27.61
N TYR A 302 10.81 2.01 -26.72
CA TYR A 302 12.02 2.04 -25.92
C TYR A 302 13.03 1.04 -26.48
N ARG A 303 14.17 1.54 -27.01
CA ARG A 303 15.15 0.69 -27.72
C ARG A 303 16.59 1.17 -27.58
N ASN A 304 17.52 0.23 -27.71
CA ASN A 304 18.98 0.40 -27.58
C ASN A 304 19.71 0.75 -28.90
N GLU A 305 18.97 0.91 -29.99
CA GLU A 305 19.58 0.92 -31.34
C GLU A 305 20.35 2.21 -31.67
N ILE A 306 20.45 3.16 -30.73
CA ILE A 306 21.11 4.44 -30.94
C ILE A 306 22.19 4.62 -29.89
N LYS A 307 23.46 4.58 -30.33
CA LYS A 307 24.66 4.76 -29.49
C LYS A 307 24.86 3.74 -28.36
N HIS A 308 24.21 2.58 -28.42
CA HIS A 308 24.24 1.56 -27.35
C HIS A 308 23.65 2.06 -26.02
N GLU A 309 22.70 2.98 -26.10
CA GLU A 309 21.95 3.49 -24.96
C GLU A 309 20.46 3.31 -25.24
N TYR A 310 19.73 2.74 -24.30
CA TYR A 310 18.29 2.66 -24.42
C TYR A 310 17.67 4.03 -24.15
N LYS A 311 16.75 4.42 -25.03
CA LYS A 311 16.02 5.66 -24.88
C LYS A 311 14.65 5.59 -25.53
N MET A 312 13.79 6.51 -25.13
CA MET A 312 12.50 6.75 -25.77
C MET A 312 12.71 7.37 -27.15
N VAL A 313 12.16 6.70 -28.16
CA VAL A 313 12.17 7.20 -29.54
C VAL A 313 10.80 7.06 -30.18
N TYR A 314 10.49 8.00 -31.06
CA TYR A 314 9.40 7.87 -32.01
C TYR A 314 9.88 7.06 -33.21
N VAL A 315 9.16 6.02 -33.58
CA VAL A 315 9.28 5.38 -34.89
C VAL A 315 8.14 5.91 -35.76
N VAL A 316 8.50 6.69 -36.76
CA VAL A 316 7.58 7.23 -37.77
C VAL A 316 7.65 6.34 -39.01
N ALA A 317 6.64 5.50 -39.18
CA ALA A 317 6.48 4.66 -40.35
C ALA A 317 5.66 5.41 -41.41
N ILE A 318 6.27 5.72 -42.56
CA ILE A 318 5.63 6.45 -43.66
C ILE A 318 5.46 5.52 -44.86
N GLN A 319 4.23 5.43 -45.37
CA GLN A 319 3.91 4.79 -46.63
C GLN A 319 3.79 5.87 -47.71
N PHE A 320 4.77 5.96 -48.61
CA PHE A 320 4.70 6.85 -49.77
C PHE A 320 3.93 6.20 -50.93
N LYS A 321 3.39 7.03 -51.82
CA LYS A 321 2.67 6.60 -53.02
C LYS A 321 3.51 5.67 -53.87
N ASN A 322 3.03 4.44 -54.06
CA ASN A 322 3.68 3.39 -54.86
C ASN A 322 5.10 3.01 -54.39
N GLN A 323 5.45 3.23 -53.12
CA GLN A 323 6.73 2.81 -52.55
C GLN A 323 6.51 1.83 -51.38
N GLU A 324 7.59 1.33 -50.78
CA GLU A 324 7.51 0.56 -49.53
C GLU A 324 7.47 1.50 -48.31
N ILE A 325 7.06 0.95 -47.16
CA ILE A 325 7.08 1.67 -45.88
C ILE A 325 8.53 1.99 -45.52
N GLN A 326 8.80 3.25 -45.20
CA GLN A 326 10.08 3.71 -44.64
C GLN A 326 9.88 4.08 -43.17
N ASN A 327 10.80 3.63 -42.30
CA ASN A 327 10.75 3.98 -40.89
C ASN A 327 11.82 5.03 -40.58
N TYR A 328 11.46 5.99 -39.74
CA TYR A 328 12.36 7.01 -39.25
C TYR A 328 12.34 7.00 -37.74
N VAL A 329 13.51 7.13 -37.13
CA VAL A 329 13.67 7.06 -35.69
C VAL A 329 14.02 8.45 -35.20
N ILE A 330 13.14 9.01 -34.37
CA ILE A 330 13.22 10.39 -33.90
C ILE A 330 13.36 10.38 -32.39
N ASP A 331 14.22 11.23 -31.86
CA ASP A 331 14.39 11.40 -30.42
C ASP A 331 13.13 12.01 -29.79
N CYS A 332 12.54 11.35 -28.78
CA CYS A 332 11.29 11.84 -28.19
C CYS A 332 11.45 13.20 -27.49
N ALA A 333 12.63 13.52 -26.96
CA ALA A 333 12.84 14.75 -26.19
C ALA A 333 13.15 15.93 -27.11
N THR A 334 13.99 15.71 -28.11
CA THR A 334 14.54 16.79 -28.96
C THR A 334 13.87 16.89 -30.32
N GLY A 335 13.26 15.80 -30.82
CA GLY A 335 12.75 15.75 -32.18
C GLY A 335 13.82 15.59 -33.26
N GLU A 336 15.06 15.32 -32.87
CA GLU A 336 16.16 15.08 -33.80
C GLU A 336 15.99 13.73 -34.51
N LEU A 337 16.27 13.69 -35.82
CA LEU A 337 16.36 12.44 -36.58
C LEU A 337 17.62 11.68 -36.15
N LEU A 338 17.42 10.46 -35.66
CA LEU A 338 18.48 9.61 -35.13
C LEU A 338 18.92 8.53 -36.12
N SER A 339 17.96 7.99 -36.89
CA SER A 339 18.22 6.98 -37.91
C SER A 339 17.11 6.96 -38.95
N GLU A 340 17.49 6.65 -40.18
CA GLU A 340 16.59 6.19 -41.24
C GLU A 340 16.68 4.66 -41.26
N ASP A 341 15.57 3.98 -41.06
CA ASP A 341 15.51 2.52 -40.96
C ASP A 341 14.64 1.98 -42.11
N VAL A 342 15.29 1.40 -43.11
CA VAL A 342 14.62 0.64 -44.18
C VAL A 342 14.42 -0.78 -43.66
N VAL A 343 13.44 -0.93 -42.77
CA VAL A 343 12.84 -2.19 -42.26
C VAL A 343 13.76 -3.41 -42.32
N ASP A 344 14.56 -3.66 -41.28
CA ASP A 344 14.93 -5.05 -40.97
C ASP A 344 13.83 -5.72 -40.14
N LYS A 345 12.98 -6.48 -40.85
CA LYS A 345 12.21 -7.65 -40.35
C LYS A 345 11.29 -7.48 -39.13
N TRP A 346 10.21 -6.71 -39.28
CA TRP A 346 9.04 -6.82 -38.38
C TRP A 346 7.88 -7.67 -38.94
N LYS A 347 8.03 -8.27 -40.13
CA LYS A 347 7.10 -9.29 -40.67
C LYS A 347 7.52 -10.74 -40.38
N ASP A 348 8.80 -10.98 -40.12
CA ASP A 348 9.36 -12.34 -40.10
C ASP A 348 9.09 -13.14 -38.82
N LYS A 349 8.53 -12.53 -37.76
CA LYS A 349 8.16 -13.22 -36.50
C LYS A 349 6.68 -13.60 -36.43
N LEU A 350 5.78 -12.78 -36.99
CA LEU A 350 4.35 -13.09 -37.08
C LEU A 350 4.03 -14.18 -38.13
N ASP A 351 4.81 -14.25 -39.23
CA ASP A 351 4.60 -15.27 -40.25
C ASP A 351 5.26 -16.63 -39.90
N LYS A 352 6.28 -16.65 -39.05
CA LYS A 352 6.99 -17.90 -38.67
C LYS A 352 6.30 -18.69 -37.58
N GLU A 353 5.46 -18.07 -36.75
CA GLU A 353 4.62 -18.80 -35.79
C GLU A 353 3.34 -19.34 -36.46
N ASN A 354 2.74 -18.60 -37.39
CA ASN A 354 1.59 -19.07 -38.17
C ASN A 354 1.92 -20.20 -39.18
N GLN A 355 3.16 -20.30 -39.67
CA GLN A 355 3.57 -21.41 -40.55
C GLN A 355 4.00 -22.69 -39.82
N ASN A 356 4.20 -22.63 -38.50
CA ASN A 356 4.58 -23.81 -37.71
C ASN A 356 3.36 -24.55 -37.15
N GLU A 357 2.21 -23.90 -36.97
CA GLU A 357 0.97 -24.59 -36.60
C GLU A 357 0.35 -25.40 -37.76
N ASP A 358 0.49 -24.94 -39.01
CA ASP A 358 -0.01 -25.67 -40.19
C ASP A 358 0.84 -26.90 -40.55
N LYS A 359 2.14 -26.90 -40.20
CA LYS A 359 3.04 -28.04 -40.47
C LYS A 359 2.89 -29.17 -39.45
N ASP A 360 2.51 -28.87 -38.22
CA ASP A 360 2.27 -29.89 -37.19
C ASP A 360 0.89 -30.53 -37.26
N ASN A 361 -0.09 -29.88 -37.93
CA ASN A 361 -1.37 -30.51 -38.26
C ASN A 361 -1.27 -31.46 -39.46
N HIS A 362 -0.47 -31.14 -40.48
CA HIS A 362 -0.28 -32.07 -41.61
C HIS A 362 0.58 -33.30 -41.30
N ARG A 363 1.41 -33.26 -40.24
CA ARG A 363 2.25 -34.41 -39.86
C ARG A 363 1.53 -35.47 -39.03
N LYS A 364 0.33 -35.17 -38.49
CA LYS A 364 -0.48 -36.12 -37.69
C LYS A 364 -1.41 -36.98 -38.54
N ASP A 365 -1.75 -36.55 -39.75
CA ASP A 365 -2.63 -37.32 -40.65
C ASP A 365 -1.89 -38.43 -41.40
N ASP A 366 -0.59 -38.29 -41.65
CA ASP A 366 0.21 -39.27 -42.39
C ASP A 366 0.64 -40.50 -41.56
N ILE A 367 0.53 -40.43 -40.22
CA ILE A 367 0.94 -41.55 -39.34
C ILE A 367 -0.19 -42.59 -39.17
N ASN A 368 -1.44 -42.25 -39.51
CA ASN A 368 -2.59 -43.14 -39.29
C ASN A 368 -2.95 -44.07 -40.47
N HIS A 369 -2.16 -44.10 -41.55
CA HIS A 369 -2.45 -44.95 -42.72
C HIS A 369 -1.54 -46.18 -42.91
N ASN A 370 -0.57 -46.43 -42.02
CA ASN A 370 0.38 -47.55 -42.17
C ASN A 370 0.24 -48.73 -41.18
N ASN A 371 -0.83 -48.80 -40.37
CA ASN A 371 -1.08 -49.92 -39.46
C ASN A 371 -2.40 -50.67 -39.73
N LYS A 372 -2.71 -50.94 -41.01
CA LYS A 372 -3.68 -51.97 -41.40
C LYS A 372 -3.16 -52.77 -42.58
N LYS A 373 -2.40 -53.82 -42.30
CA LYS A 373 -2.40 -55.07 -43.07
C LYS A 373 -1.93 -56.23 -42.21
#